data_AF-A0A3D5V934-F1
#
_entry.id   AF-A0A3D5V934-F1
#
_cell.length_a   1.000
_cell.length_b   1.000
_cell.length_c   1.000
_cell.angle_alpha   90.00
_cell.angle_beta   90.00
_cell.angle_gamma   90.00
#
_symmetry.space_group_name_H-M   'P 1'
#
loop_
_entity.id
_entity.type
_entity.pdbx_description
1 polymer ?
#
loop_
_entity_poly.entity_id
_entity_poly.type
_entity_poly.pdbx_seq_one_letter_code
_entity_poly.pdbx_strand_id
1 'polypeptide(L)'
;RLLTAKNVSNGKVFYEDLPALLYLKNALQGVPDVRHVRHLIIDEAQNYTWMQLRALAVEFPQASLTMLGDPRQEIGAGLLQRPPVADQDGGPTRTAEAFAPRQSAHIELTKRYRSTWEIARFSGALADPPETGSSIERRGILPLLVRVTTKKGETGVMGRLLTRRILDLFGEGFGSVAVLCRKADTCRGIYQLIGAGLAEAGKDMGGGQSVLDGGQSVSAQLVLNDDRSIKAPLLVMPVYLASGMEFDAVIVPEVGCYHVGERRTLYTVCTRALHRLYLYTEGETPELLRTIDPEYYSVTDLIDC
;
A
#
# COMPACT_ATOMS: atom_id res chain seq x y z
N ARG A 1 9.50 5.38 29.50
CA ARG A 1 10.80 5.54 30.19
C ARG A 1 11.32 4.24 30.80
N LEU A 2 10.57 3.54 31.65
CA LEU A 2 10.99 2.23 32.23
C LEU A 2 11.20 1.13 31.17
N LEU A 3 10.38 1.10 30.12
CA LEU A 3 10.48 0.11 29.04
C LEU A 3 11.79 0.23 28.24
N THR A 4 12.14 1.43 27.77
CA THR A 4 13.37 1.69 27.01
C THR A 4 14.61 1.36 27.83
N ALA A 5 14.69 1.81 29.08
CA ALA A 5 15.84 1.52 29.95
C ALA A 5 16.01 0.01 30.20
N LYS A 6 14.90 -0.71 30.44
CA LYS A 6 14.89 -2.17 30.61
C LYS A 6 15.30 -2.91 29.33
N ASN A 7 14.92 -2.42 28.16
CA ASN A 7 15.31 -3.05 26.90
C ASN A 7 16.79 -2.85 26.62
N VAL A 8 17.30 -1.63 26.79
CA VAL A 8 18.72 -1.32 26.61
C VAL A 8 19.58 -2.15 27.57
N SER A 9 19.18 -2.30 28.84
CA SER A 9 19.91 -3.16 29.79
C SER A 9 19.91 -4.64 29.39
N ASN A 10 18.95 -5.06 28.56
CA ASN A 10 18.87 -6.42 28.00
C ASN A 10 19.49 -6.51 26.59
N GLY A 11 20.25 -5.51 26.14
CA GLY A 11 20.86 -5.47 24.81
C GLY A 11 19.85 -5.35 23.67
N LYS A 12 18.62 -4.91 23.95
CA LYS A 12 17.55 -4.74 22.96
C LYS A 12 17.28 -3.26 22.73
N VAL A 13 17.18 -2.88 21.48
CA VAL A 13 16.77 -1.55 21.05
C VAL A 13 15.63 -1.72 20.05
N PHE A 14 14.54 -1.00 20.27
CA PHE A 14 13.43 -1.03 19.33
C PHE A 14 13.71 -0.14 18.12
N TYR A 15 13.10 -0.47 16.99
CA TYR A 15 13.32 0.22 15.73
C TYR A 15 12.99 1.72 15.84
N GLU A 16 11.92 2.05 16.56
CA GLU A 16 11.41 3.40 16.77
C GLU A 16 12.39 4.28 17.57
N ASP A 17 13.25 3.66 18.40
CA ASP A 17 14.26 4.36 19.20
C ASP A 17 15.56 4.60 18.39
N LEU A 18 15.80 3.86 17.30
CA LEU A 18 17.03 3.95 16.51
C LEU A 18 17.33 5.34 15.95
N PRO A 19 16.36 6.09 15.39
CA PRO A 19 16.61 7.43 14.86
C PRO A 19 17.10 8.39 15.93
N ALA A 20 16.52 8.29 17.14
CA ALA A 20 16.92 9.12 18.26
C ALA A 20 18.31 8.78 18.78
N LEU A 21 18.65 7.49 18.84
CA LEU A 21 19.99 7.03 19.22
C LEU A 21 21.04 7.43 18.18
N LEU A 22 20.74 7.32 16.89
CA LEU A 22 21.62 7.76 15.82
C LEU A 22 21.90 9.27 15.91
N TYR A 23 20.85 10.07 16.14
CA TYR A 23 21.00 11.51 16.35
C TYR A 23 21.90 11.83 17.56
N LEU A 24 21.68 11.17 18.70
CA LEU A 24 22.50 11.38 19.90
C LEU A 24 23.95 10.94 19.68
N LYS A 25 24.17 9.81 19.02
CA LYS A 25 25.50 9.33 18.65
C LYS A 25 26.23 10.39 17.82
N ASN A 26 25.59 10.91 16.78
CA ASN A 26 26.15 11.94 15.91
C ASN A 26 26.43 13.25 16.65
N ALA A 27 25.55 13.64 17.59
CA ALA A 27 25.76 14.83 18.41
C ALA A 27 26.95 14.70 19.39
N LEU A 28 27.21 13.49 19.91
CA LEU A 28 28.26 13.24 20.89
C LEU A 28 29.62 12.90 20.26
N GLN A 29 29.62 12.12 19.18
CA GLN A 29 30.83 11.59 18.54
C GLN A 29 31.19 12.32 17.25
N GLY A 30 30.34 13.23 16.78
CA GLY A 30 30.42 13.80 15.45
C GLY A 30 29.84 12.87 14.39
N VAL A 31 29.77 13.37 13.15
CA VAL A 31 29.29 12.62 11.98
C VAL A 31 30.47 12.06 11.18
N PRO A 32 30.31 10.91 10.49
CA PRO A 32 31.30 10.44 9.52
C PRO A 32 31.58 11.49 8.44
N ASP A 33 32.76 11.45 7.82
CA ASP A 33 33.09 12.38 6.74
C ASP A 33 32.33 12.05 5.45
N VAL A 34 31.13 12.62 5.33
CA VAL A 34 30.25 12.50 4.17
C VAL A 34 30.19 13.78 3.34
N ARG A 35 31.20 14.67 3.44
CA ARG A 35 31.23 15.97 2.73
C ARG A 35 31.20 15.85 1.20
N HIS A 36 31.54 14.67 0.68
CA HIS A 36 31.46 14.34 -0.74
C HIS A 36 30.01 14.18 -1.24
N VAL A 37 29.05 13.89 -0.35
CA VAL A 37 27.63 13.80 -0.69
C VAL A 37 27.05 15.21 -0.78
N ARG A 38 26.66 15.61 -2.00
CA ARG A 38 26.15 16.96 -2.29
C ARG A 38 24.62 17.06 -2.40
N HIS A 39 23.95 15.94 -2.66
CA HIS A 39 22.51 15.90 -2.86
C HIS A 39 21.93 14.58 -2.34
N LEU A 40 20.79 14.67 -1.68
CA LEU A 40 20.02 13.54 -1.17
C LEU A 40 18.63 13.56 -1.81
N ILE A 41 18.19 12.39 -2.27
CA ILE A 41 16.81 12.16 -2.72
C ILE A 41 16.17 11.21 -1.72
N ILE A 42 15.09 11.65 -1.10
CA ILE A 42 14.26 10.82 -0.22
C ILE A 42 12.97 10.54 -0.97
N ASP A 43 12.83 9.31 -1.43
CA ASP A 43 11.60 8.80 -2.03
C ASP A 43 10.66 8.25 -0.94
N GLU A 44 9.35 8.25 -1.23
CA GLU A 44 8.28 7.87 -0.31
C GLU A 44 8.42 8.54 1.08
N ALA A 45 8.73 9.84 1.06
CA ALA A 45 9.08 10.62 2.25
C ALA A 45 8.00 10.63 3.34
N GLN A 46 6.74 10.34 2.99
CA GLN A 46 5.64 10.17 3.95
C GLN A 46 5.87 8.99 4.92
N ASN A 47 6.70 8.01 4.56
CA ASN A 47 7.01 6.86 5.41
C ASN A 47 8.12 7.16 6.45
N TYR A 48 8.75 8.34 6.39
CA TYR A 48 9.80 8.71 7.32
C TYR A 48 9.24 9.49 8.51
N THR A 49 9.66 9.14 9.71
CA THR A 49 9.38 9.96 10.89
C THR A 49 10.17 11.27 10.84
N TRP A 50 9.67 12.30 11.51
CA TRP A 50 10.42 13.55 11.71
C TRP A 50 11.81 13.31 12.29
N MET A 51 11.94 12.36 13.22
CA MET A 51 13.23 12.05 13.85
C MET A 51 14.20 11.38 12.89
N GLN A 52 13.72 10.51 11.99
CA GLN A 52 14.55 9.94 10.92
C GLN A 52 15.04 11.04 9.98
N LEU A 53 14.15 11.93 9.54
CA LEU A 53 14.52 13.06 8.70
C LEU A 53 15.54 13.97 9.39
N ARG A 54 15.36 14.25 10.69
CA ARG A 54 16.32 15.04 11.48
C ARG A 54 17.68 14.35 11.63
N ALA A 55 17.71 13.03 11.84
CA ALA A 55 18.95 12.27 11.89
C ALA A 55 19.72 12.35 10.57
N LEU A 56 19.02 12.19 9.43
CA LEU A 56 19.60 12.38 8.09
C LEU A 56 20.12 13.80 7.87
N ALA A 57 19.38 14.81 8.32
CA ALA A 57 19.79 16.22 8.22
C ALA A 57 21.13 16.49 8.92
N VAL A 58 21.30 15.92 10.11
CA VAL A 58 22.53 16.04 10.90
C VAL A 58 23.67 15.27 10.25
N GLU A 59 23.40 14.07 9.75
CA GLU A 59 24.40 13.21 9.11
C GLU A 59 24.95 13.85 7.83
N PHE A 60 24.11 14.53 7.04
CA PHE A 60 24.49 15.15 5.76
C PHE A 60 24.35 16.69 5.75
N PRO A 61 25.18 17.42 6.52
CA PRO A 61 25.01 18.85 6.75
C PRO A 61 25.25 19.73 5.51
N GLN A 62 25.95 19.21 4.49
CA GLN A 62 26.29 19.93 3.25
C GLN A 62 25.44 19.51 2.04
N ALA A 63 24.58 18.50 2.20
CA ALA A 63 23.76 18.01 1.10
C ALA A 63 22.50 18.88 0.93
N SER A 64 22.20 19.19 -0.33
CA SER A 64 20.86 19.63 -0.76
C SER A 64 19.89 18.44 -0.73
N LEU A 65 18.59 18.71 -0.69
CA LEU A 65 17.56 17.70 -0.46
C LEU A 65 16.41 17.82 -1.46
N THR A 66 15.99 16.68 -2.00
CA THR A 66 14.71 16.52 -2.70
C THR A 66 13.91 15.43 -2.01
N MET A 67 12.72 15.78 -1.52
CA MET A 67 11.77 14.84 -0.93
C MET A 67 10.62 14.62 -1.91
N LEU A 68 10.32 13.36 -2.19
CA LEU A 68 9.25 12.92 -3.08
C LEU A 68 8.31 12.03 -2.28
N GLY A 69 7.00 12.12 -2.55
CA GLY A 69 6.01 11.31 -1.87
C GLY A 69 4.60 11.85 -1.96
N ASP A 70 3.64 11.04 -1.54
CA ASP A 70 2.24 11.42 -1.39
C ASP A 70 1.83 11.28 0.08
N PRO A 71 1.64 12.39 0.83
CA PRO A 71 1.23 12.35 2.23
C PRO A 71 -0.09 11.59 2.47
N ARG A 72 -0.92 11.40 1.44
CA ARG A 72 -2.17 10.64 1.54
C ARG A 72 -1.93 9.12 1.57
N GLN A 73 -0.75 8.65 1.14
CA GLN A 73 -0.36 7.23 1.10
C GLN A 73 0.36 6.74 2.35
N GLU A 74 0.33 7.52 3.44
CA GLU A 74 0.94 7.12 4.71
C GLU A 74 0.21 5.88 5.29
N ILE A 75 0.94 4.77 5.46
CA ILE A 75 0.46 3.53 6.11
C ILE A 75 1.21 3.36 7.43
N GLY A 76 0.63 3.78 8.56
CA GLY A 76 1.29 3.57 9.87
C GLY A 76 0.68 4.32 11.05
N ALA A 77 1.07 3.89 12.26
CA ALA A 77 0.68 4.52 13.52
C ALA A 77 1.55 5.75 13.80
N GLY A 78 1.17 6.88 13.21
CA GLY A 78 1.36 8.19 13.81
C GLY A 78 2.79 8.71 13.85
N LEU A 79 3.15 9.42 12.80
CA LEU A 79 3.42 10.84 13.01
C LEU A 79 2.62 11.56 11.96
N LEU A 80 1.67 12.39 12.39
CA LEU A 80 1.02 13.38 11.54
C LEU A 80 2.09 14.12 10.73
N GLN A 81 2.42 13.61 9.55
CA GLN A 81 3.04 14.41 8.54
C GLN A 81 1.91 15.30 8.05
N ARG A 82 1.79 16.48 8.68
CA ARG A 82 1.22 17.59 7.93
C ARG A 82 2.00 17.63 6.62
N PRO A 83 1.31 17.74 5.46
CA PRO A 83 1.98 17.89 4.18
C PRO A 83 3.07 18.95 4.31
N PRO A 84 4.20 18.86 3.58
CA PRO A 84 5.29 19.83 3.58
C PRO A 84 4.89 21.18 2.94
N VAL A 85 3.62 21.55 3.05
CA VAL A 85 3.05 22.82 2.64
C VAL A 85 2.62 23.53 3.92
N ALA A 86 3.07 24.77 4.03
CA ALA A 86 2.87 25.70 5.11
C ALA A 86 1.64 25.42 5.99
N ASP A 87 1.81 25.58 7.31
CA ASP A 87 0.67 25.82 8.18
C ASP A 87 -0.18 26.96 7.58
N GLN A 88 -1.48 27.00 7.90
CA GLN A 88 -2.40 28.05 7.44
C GLN A 88 -1.92 29.49 7.76
N ASP A 89 -0.85 29.60 8.56
CA ASP A 89 -0.16 30.83 8.98
C ASP A 89 1.15 31.13 8.21
N GLY A 90 1.49 30.39 7.15
CA GLY A 90 2.67 30.67 6.32
C GLY A 90 4.03 30.25 6.93
N GLY A 91 4.03 29.47 8.01
CA GLY A 91 5.24 28.95 8.66
C GLY A 91 5.80 27.67 7.99
N PRO A 92 7.11 27.41 8.09
CA PRO A 92 7.71 26.16 7.61
C PRO A 92 7.11 24.97 8.35
N THR A 93 6.89 23.87 7.64
CA THR A 93 6.37 22.63 8.21
C THR A 93 7.40 21.97 9.13
N ARG A 94 6.96 21.11 10.05
CA ARG A 94 7.87 20.32 10.90
C ARG A 94 8.93 19.56 10.10
N THR A 95 8.61 19.11 8.89
CA THR A 95 9.56 18.47 7.95
C THR A 95 10.61 19.44 7.44
N ALA A 96 10.25 20.68 7.09
CA ALA A 96 11.22 21.73 6.77
C ALA A 96 12.07 22.12 7.99
N GLU A 97 11.47 22.18 9.19
CA GLU A 97 12.19 22.44 10.44
C GLU A 97 13.25 21.36 10.76
N ALA A 98 13.00 20.09 10.40
CA ALA A 98 13.95 18.99 10.61
C ALA A 98 15.31 19.27 9.93
N PHE A 99 15.30 19.93 8.78
CA PHE A 99 16.51 20.24 8.00
C PHE A 99 17.04 21.67 8.20
N ALA A 100 16.57 22.38 9.24
CA ALA A 100 16.80 23.80 9.50
C ALA A 100 16.14 24.70 8.42
N PRO A 101 16.03 26.02 8.61
CA PRO A 101 15.39 26.89 7.62
C PRO A 101 16.31 27.07 6.41
N ARG A 102 16.43 26.03 5.59
CA ARG A 102 16.93 26.10 4.23
C ARG A 102 15.81 26.66 3.36
N GLN A 103 16.14 27.47 2.37
CA GLN A 103 15.15 27.88 1.37
C GLN A 103 14.61 26.63 0.69
N SER A 104 13.31 26.37 0.86
CA SER A 104 12.63 25.21 0.31
C SER A 104 11.57 25.64 -0.69
N ALA A 105 11.47 24.91 -1.80
CA ALA A 105 10.37 25.01 -2.73
C ALA A 105 9.48 23.77 -2.60
N HIS A 106 8.16 23.97 -2.65
CA HIS A 106 7.18 22.89 -2.73
C HIS A 106 6.53 22.91 -4.11
N ILE A 107 6.53 21.76 -4.78
CA ILE A 107 5.92 21.59 -6.10
C ILE A 107 4.94 20.42 -5.99
N GLU A 108 3.67 20.69 -6.30
CA GLU A 108 2.63 19.65 -6.36
C GLU A 108 2.34 19.28 -7.81
N LEU A 109 2.39 17.98 -8.12
CA LEU A 109 2.01 17.45 -9.41
C LEU A 109 0.56 16.95 -9.34
N THR A 110 -0.35 17.64 -10.03
CA THR A 110 -1.80 17.39 -9.93
C THR A 110 -2.36 16.46 -11.00
N LYS A 111 -1.53 16.09 -12.00
CA LYS A 111 -1.94 15.23 -13.11
C LYS A 111 -1.64 13.77 -12.82
N ARG A 112 -2.69 12.94 -12.81
CA ARG A 112 -2.60 11.49 -12.61
C ARG A 112 -2.61 10.80 -13.98
N TYR A 113 -1.67 9.90 -14.22
CA TYR A 113 -1.50 9.25 -15.54
C TYR A 113 -1.31 7.73 -15.47
N ARG A 114 -1.19 7.19 -14.26
CA ARG A 114 -0.79 5.82 -13.99
C ARG A 114 -1.98 4.85 -14.06
N SER A 115 -2.96 5.05 -13.17
CA SER A 115 -4.17 4.24 -13.11
C SER A 115 -5.21 4.69 -14.13
N THR A 116 -6.20 3.83 -14.40
CA THR A 116 -7.38 4.25 -15.17
C THR A 116 -8.13 5.38 -14.48
N TRP A 117 -8.86 6.16 -15.27
CA TRP A 117 -9.65 7.28 -14.78
C TRP A 117 -10.67 6.85 -13.72
N GLU A 118 -11.28 5.68 -13.88
CA GLU A 118 -12.24 5.09 -12.97
C GLU A 118 -11.61 4.77 -11.60
N ILE A 119 -10.42 4.14 -11.60
CA ILE A 119 -9.69 3.86 -10.37
C ILE A 119 -9.25 5.16 -9.71
N ALA A 120 -8.75 6.13 -10.48
CA ALA A 120 -8.31 7.42 -9.95
C ALA A 120 -9.46 8.25 -9.34
N ARG A 121 -10.68 8.21 -9.90
CA ARG A 121 -11.86 8.84 -9.29
C ARG A 121 -12.28 8.14 -8.00
N PHE A 122 -12.33 6.81 -8.03
CA PHE A 122 -12.68 6.01 -6.86
C PHE A 122 -11.69 6.23 -5.71
N SER A 123 -10.39 6.09 -5.95
CA SER A 123 -9.37 6.33 -4.94
C SER A 123 -9.31 7.81 -4.54
N GLY A 124 -9.47 8.74 -5.47
CA GLY A 124 -9.51 10.18 -5.15
C GLY A 124 -10.62 10.56 -4.17
N ALA A 125 -11.76 9.86 -4.18
CA ALA A 125 -12.84 10.04 -3.19
C ALA A 125 -12.48 9.47 -1.80
N LEU A 126 -11.55 8.51 -1.74
CA LEU A 126 -10.97 8.00 -0.50
C LEU A 126 -9.88 8.91 0.05
N ALA A 127 -9.34 9.87 -0.70
CA ALA A 127 -8.37 10.81 -0.15
C ALA A 127 -8.99 11.73 0.92
N ASP A 128 -8.15 12.22 1.83
CA ASP A 128 -8.53 13.22 2.83
C ASP A 128 -7.49 14.38 2.86
N PRO A 129 -7.84 15.58 2.36
CA PRO A 129 -9.11 15.91 1.69
C PRO A 129 -9.24 15.17 0.33
N PRO A 130 -10.47 15.00 -0.19
CA PRO A 130 -10.71 14.37 -1.49
C PRO A 130 -9.92 15.05 -2.62
N GLU A 131 -9.43 14.26 -3.56
CA GLU A 131 -8.62 14.79 -4.67
C GLU A 131 -9.49 15.51 -5.71
N THR A 132 -9.06 16.69 -6.12
CA THR A 132 -9.70 17.51 -7.17
C THR A 132 -8.91 17.55 -8.48
N GLY A 133 -7.72 16.94 -8.52
CA GLY A 133 -6.83 16.94 -9.68
C GLY A 133 -7.38 16.18 -10.89
N SER A 134 -6.95 16.55 -12.09
CA SER A 134 -7.36 15.86 -13.32
C SER A 134 -6.57 14.57 -13.54
N SER A 135 -7.27 13.52 -13.95
CA SER A 135 -6.63 12.31 -14.49
C SER A 135 -6.54 12.44 -16.00
N ILE A 136 -5.41 12.02 -16.57
CA ILE A 136 -5.33 11.76 -18.01
C ILE A 136 -6.36 10.67 -18.32
N GLU A 137 -7.14 10.87 -19.38
CA GLU A 137 -8.27 10.01 -19.73
C GLU A 137 -7.81 8.67 -20.32
N ARG A 138 -7.23 7.81 -19.49
CA ARG A 138 -7.12 6.38 -19.76
C ARG A 138 -8.36 5.70 -19.20
N ARG A 139 -9.38 5.51 -20.04
CA ARG A 139 -10.62 4.83 -19.65
C ARG A 139 -10.36 3.35 -19.39
N GLY A 140 -11.07 2.80 -18.43
CA GLY A 140 -11.07 1.39 -18.06
C GLY A 140 -12.42 0.95 -17.52
N ILE A 141 -12.42 -0.10 -16.71
CA ILE A 141 -13.63 -0.60 -16.05
C ILE A 141 -13.70 0.01 -14.65
N LEU A 142 -14.91 0.27 -14.17
CA LEU A 142 -15.15 0.68 -12.78
C LEU A 142 -14.57 -0.35 -11.81
N PRO A 143 -13.99 0.08 -10.68
CA PRO A 143 -13.76 -0.80 -9.54
C PRO A 143 -15.01 -1.59 -9.21
N LEU A 144 -14.86 -2.89 -8.94
CA LEU A 144 -15.98 -3.78 -8.64
C LEU A 144 -15.97 -4.16 -7.15
N LEU A 145 -17.04 -3.83 -6.45
CA LEU A 145 -17.35 -4.36 -5.12
C LEU A 145 -18.16 -5.65 -5.26
N VAL A 146 -17.59 -6.75 -4.80
CA VAL A 146 -18.24 -8.05 -4.71
C VAL A 146 -18.71 -8.28 -3.28
N ARG A 147 -20.03 -8.33 -3.09
CA ARG A 147 -20.67 -8.68 -1.83
C ARG A 147 -20.95 -10.17 -1.81
N VAL A 148 -20.34 -10.88 -0.88
CA VAL A 148 -20.47 -12.33 -0.76
C VAL A 148 -21.38 -12.64 0.42
N THR A 149 -22.45 -13.39 0.15
CA THR A 149 -23.31 -13.96 1.19
C THR A 149 -23.13 -15.47 1.20
N THR A 150 -22.53 -15.99 2.27
CA THR A 150 -22.31 -17.42 2.46
C THR A 150 -23.34 -18.02 3.41
N LYS A 151 -23.77 -19.26 3.15
CA LYS A 151 -24.55 -20.02 4.13
C LYS A 151 -23.73 -20.32 5.38
N LYS A 152 -24.43 -20.39 6.52
CA LYS A 152 -23.81 -20.66 7.82
C LYS A 152 -23.11 -22.03 7.80
N GLY A 153 -21.79 -22.04 7.97
CA GLY A 153 -20.97 -23.26 7.99
C GLY A 153 -20.31 -23.62 6.65
N GLU A 154 -20.59 -22.89 5.57
CA GLU A 154 -19.88 -23.06 4.32
C GLU A 154 -18.52 -22.37 4.38
N THR A 155 -17.47 -23.09 3.99
CA THR A 155 -16.09 -22.60 4.00
C THR A 155 -15.50 -22.70 2.60
N GLY A 156 -14.53 -21.83 2.28
CA GLY A 156 -13.82 -21.87 1.01
C GLY A 156 -14.49 -21.14 -0.17
N VAL A 157 -15.73 -20.64 -0.02
CA VAL A 157 -16.42 -19.81 -1.04
C VAL A 157 -15.52 -18.67 -1.51
N MET A 158 -14.98 -17.90 -0.56
CA MET A 158 -14.06 -16.79 -0.87
C MET A 158 -12.82 -17.28 -1.63
N GLY A 159 -12.23 -18.41 -1.23
CA GLY A 159 -11.10 -19.02 -1.93
C GLY A 159 -11.40 -19.34 -3.39
N ARG A 160 -12.57 -19.94 -3.67
CA ARG A 160 -13.03 -20.24 -5.04
C ARG A 160 -13.21 -18.97 -5.86
N LEU A 161 -13.89 -17.96 -5.29
CA LEU A 161 -14.16 -16.68 -5.97
C LEU A 161 -12.88 -15.91 -6.29
N LEU A 162 -11.95 -15.83 -5.34
CA LEU A 162 -10.66 -15.18 -5.55
C LEU A 162 -9.82 -15.93 -6.59
N THR A 163 -9.77 -17.26 -6.51
CA THR A 163 -9.07 -18.11 -7.49
C THR A 163 -9.61 -17.89 -8.89
N ARG A 164 -10.94 -17.90 -9.05
CA ARG A 164 -11.56 -17.68 -10.36
C ARG A 164 -11.19 -16.31 -10.92
N ARG A 165 -11.31 -15.26 -10.11
CA ARG A 165 -10.96 -13.89 -10.52
C ARG A 165 -9.49 -13.77 -10.93
N ILE A 166 -8.59 -14.43 -10.21
CA ILE A 166 -7.16 -14.46 -10.51
C ILE A 166 -6.92 -15.11 -11.87
N LEU A 167 -7.53 -16.27 -12.14
CA LEU A 167 -7.41 -16.96 -13.43
C LEU A 167 -7.98 -16.13 -14.57
N ASP A 168 -9.13 -15.48 -14.38
CA ASP A 168 -9.72 -14.57 -15.38
C ASP A 168 -8.76 -13.41 -15.68
N LEU A 169 -8.15 -12.79 -14.66
CA LEU A 169 -7.20 -11.69 -14.83
C LEU A 169 -5.95 -12.08 -15.63
N PHE A 170 -5.36 -13.23 -15.33
CA PHE A 170 -4.24 -13.71 -16.13
C PHE A 170 -4.67 -14.13 -17.54
N GLY A 171 -5.88 -14.68 -17.70
CA GLY A 171 -6.48 -14.95 -19.01
C GLY A 171 -6.77 -13.69 -19.84
N GLU A 172 -7.04 -12.55 -19.19
CA GLU A 172 -7.13 -11.22 -19.81
C GLU A 172 -5.75 -10.66 -20.23
N GLY A 173 -4.64 -11.32 -19.85
CA GLY A 173 -3.28 -10.94 -20.21
C GLY A 173 -2.57 -10.01 -19.23
N PHE A 174 -3.09 -9.82 -18.01
CA PHE A 174 -2.40 -9.04 -16.98
C PHE A 174 -1.17 -9.78 -16.45
N GLY A 175 -0.03 -9.08 -16.40
CA GLY A 175 1.26 -9.68 -16.03
C GLY A 175 1.56 -9.62 -14.54
N SER A 176 0.92 -8.70 -13.82
CA SER A 176 1.17 -8.46 -12.39
C SER A 176 -0.14 -8.30 -11.62
N VAL A 177 -0.44 -9.26 -10.72
CA VAL A 177 -1.66 -9.27 -9.90
C VAL A 177 -1.28 -9.31 -8.43
N ALA A 178 -1.87 -8.42 -7.62
CA ALA A 178 -1.71 -8.46 -6.17
C ALA A 178 -3.01 -8.74 -5.43
N VAL A 179 -2.92 -9.54 -4.37
CA VAL A 179 -3.94 -9.67 -3.34
C VAL A 179 -3.43 -8.95 -2.10
N LEU A 180 -4.00 -7.77 -1.83
CA LEU A 180 -3.54 -6.89 -0.76
C LEU A 180 -4.46 -6.99 0.46
N CYS A 181 -3.89 -7.42 1.59
CA CYS A 181 -4.63 -7.55 2.85
C CYS A 181 -4.20 -6.47 3.86
N ARG A 182 -5.05 -6.24 4.87
CA ARG A 182 -4.72 -5.33 5.99
C ARG A 182 -3.65 -5.93 6.92
N LYS A 183 -3.69 -7.24 7.17
CA LYS A 183 -2.83 -7.94 8.13
C LYS A 183 -2.09 -9.13 7.51
N ALA A 184 -0.90 -9.40 8.01
CA ALA A 184 -0.06 -10.53 7.61
C ALA A 184 -0.75 -11.90 7.84
N ASP A 185 -1.51 -12.04 8.94
CA ASP A 185 -2.23 -13.28 9.24
C ASP A 185 -3.33 -13.57 8.19
N THR A 186 -4.08 -12.54 7.79
CA THR A 186 -5.05 -12.63 6.69
C THR A 186 -4.37 -13.05 5.38
N CYS A 187 -3.17 -12.54 5.09
CA CYS A 187 -2.41 -12.93 3.90
C CYS A 187 -2.12 -14.43 3.88
N ARG A 188 -1.72 -15.02 5.02
CA ARG A 188 -1.44 -16.46 5.11
C ARG A 188 -2.68 -17.29 4.80
N GLY A 189 -3.82 -16.93 5.39
CA GLY A 189 -5.09 -17.65 5.15
C GLY A 189 -5.53 -17.54 3.69
N ILE A 190 -5.50 -16.34 3.11
CA ILE A 190 -5.87 -16.11 1.71
C ILE A 190 -4.93 -16.84 0.75
N TYR A 191 -3.62 -16.83 1.02
CA TYR A 191 -2.64 -17.55 0.21
C TYR A 191 -2.89 -19.07 0.20
N GLN A 192 -3.22 -19.65 1.35
CA GLN A 192 -3.57 -21.08 1.43
C GLN A 192 -4.85 -21.40 0.65
N LEU A 193 -5.88 -20.56 0.77
CA LEU A 193 -7.15 -20.75 0.07
C LEU A 193 -6.99 -20.67 -1.47
N ILE A 194 -6.25 -19.67 -1.96
CA ILE A 194 -5.98 -19.52 -3.40
C ILE A 194 -5.07 -20.66 -3.90
N GLY A 195 -4.06 -21.06 -3.11
CA GLY A 195 -3.17 -22.16 -3.47
C GLY A 195 -3.93 -23.48 -3.67
N ALA A 196 -4.91 -23.77 -2.82
CA ALA A 196 -5.78 -24.92 -2.96
C ALA A 196 -6.63 -24.84 -4.25
N GLY A 197 -7.27 -23.69 -4.50
CA GLY A 197 -8.09 -23.47 -5.70
C GLY A 197 -7.30 -23.55 -7.01
N LEU A 198 -6.09 -22.98 -7.05
CA LEU A 198 -5.20 -23.08 -8.21
C LEU A 198 -4.76 -24.53 -8.45
N ALA A 199 -4.48 -25.29 -7.40
CA ALA A 199 -4.11 -26.71 -7.53
C ALA A 199 -5.27 -27.56 -8.08
N GLU A 200 -6.52 -27.27 -7.67
CA GLU A 200 -7.72 -27.94 -8.18
C GLU A 200 -7.99 -27.60 -9.65
N ALA A 201 -7.93 -26.30 -10.00
CA ALA A 201 -8.11 -25.85 -11.38
C ALA A 201 -7.07 -26.47 -12.35
N GLY A 202 -5.87 -26.81 -11.87
CA GLY A 202 -4.86 -27.53 -12.65
C GLY A 202 -5.05 -29.04 -12.76
N LYS A 203 -5.94 -29.66 -11.98
CA LYS A 203 -6.26 -31.10 -12.08
C LYS A 203 -7.33 -31.38 -13.12
N ASP A 204 -8.36 -30.52 -13.19
CA ASP A 204 -9.46 -30.64 -14.16
C ASP A 204 -9.00 -30.46 -15.62
N MET A 205 -7.79 -29.92 -15.82
CA MET A 205 -7.15 -29.68 -17.13
C MET A 205 -6.07 -30.73 -17.48
N GLY A 206 -5.96 -31.84 -16.74
CA GLY A 206 -5.06 -32.93 -17.07
C GLY A 206 -3.62 -32.76 -16.56
N GLY A 207 -3.41 -33.01 -15.27
CA GLY A 207 -2.10 -33.39 -14.72
C GLY A 207 -1.10 -32.27 -14.51
N GLY A 208 -1.21 -31.59 -13.36
CA GLY A 208 -0.02 -31.13 -12.63
C GLY A 208 0.46 -29.71 -12.90
N GLN A 209 -0.40 -28.77 -13.31
CA GLN A 209 -0.19 -27.33 -13.20
C GLN A 209 -1.43 -26.60 -13.73
N SER A 210 -1.86 -25.48 -13.12
CA SER A 210 -3.03 -24.72 -13.58
C SER A 210 -2.68 -23.95 -14.84
N VAL A 211 -2.84 -24.62 -15.99
CA VAL A 211 -2.54 -24.09 -17.32
C VAL A 211 -3.72 -23.21 -17.78
N LEU A 212 -3.47 -21.91 -17.94
CA LEU A 212 -4.36 -21.00 -18.67
C LEU A 212 -4.36 -21.36 -20.17
N ASP A 213 -5.41 -20.96 -20.90
CA ASP A 213 -5.44 -21.05 -22.37
C ASP A 213 -4.19 -20.37 -22.95
N GLY A 214 -3.22 -21.18 -23.39
CA GLY A 214 -1.89 -20.71 -23.82
C GLY A 214 -0.68 -21.32 -23.08
N GLY A 215 -0.86 -22.22 -22.11
CA GLY A 215 0.26 -22.96 -21.51
C GLY A 215 0.87 -22.34 -20.24
N GLN A 216 0.36 -21.20 -19.76
CA GLN A 216 0.94 -20.50 -18.61
C GLN A 216 0.36 -21.01 -17.27
N SER A 217 1.25 -21.45 -16.39
CA SER A 217 0.93 -21.74 -14.99
C SER A 217 0.98 -20.49 -14.13
N VAL A 218 -0.09 -20.18 -13.40
CA VAL A 218 -0.08 -19.08 -12.43
C VAL A 218 0.67 -19.53 -11.17
N SER A 219 1.88 -19.00 -10.98
CA SER A 219 2.61 -19.15 -9.71
C SER A 219 2.25 -18.02 -8.75
N ALA A 220 2.22 -18.32 -7.45
CA ALA A 220 1.84 -17.40 -6.40
C ALA A 220 2.93 -17.29 -5.34
N GLN A 221 3.22 -16.08 -4.87
CA GLN A 221 4.17 -15.83 -3.79
C GLN A 221 3.52 -15.07 -2.64
N LEU A 222 3.74 -15.55 -1.42
CA LEU A 222 3.38 -14.87 -0.18
C LEU A 222 4.56 -14.00 0.27
N VAL A 223 4.35 -12.70 0.41
CA VAL A 223 5.37 -11.74 0.87
C VAL A 223 4.96 -11.20 2.23
N LEU A 224 5.72 -11.53 3.27
CA LEU A 224 5.45 -11.12 4.65
C LEU A 224 6.54 -10.25 5.27
N ASN A 225 7.68 -10.13 4.59
CA ASN A 225 8.85 -9.38 5.01
C ASN A 225 9.32 -8.52 3.83
N ASP A 226 10.16 -7.51 4.09
CA ASP A 226 10.71 -6.59 3.07
C ASP A 226 11.82 -7.23 2.19
N ASP A 227 11.85 -8.57 2.09
CA ASP A 227 12.68 -9.24 1.09
C ASP A 227 11.99 -9.10 -0.27
N ARG A 228 12.54 -8.22 -1.11
CA ARG A 228 11.98 -7.81 -2.39
C ARG A 228 12.27 -8.77 -3.55
N SER A 229 12.68 -10.01 -3.27
CA SER A 229 12.82 -11.02 -4.33
C SER A 229 11.44 -11.46 -4.85
N ILE A 230 10.94 -10.77 -5.87
CA ILE A 230 9.71 -11.11 -6.60
C ILE A 230 10.01 -12.29 -7.53
N LYS A 231 9.33 -13.42 -7.30
CA LYS A 231 9.54 -14.70 -7.99
C LYS A 231 8.28 -15.22 -8.68
N ALA A 232 7.15 -14.53 -8.50
CA ALA A 232 5.86 -14.93 -9.04
C ALA A 232 5.06 -13.70 -9.52
N PRO A 233 4.21 -13.85 -10.56
CA PRO A 233 3.37 -12.77 -11.06
C PRO A 233 2.14 -12.49 -10.18
N LEU A 234 1.73 -13.45 -9.34
CA LEU A 234 0.71 -13.27 -8.31
C LEU A 234 1.37 -13.08 -6.94
N LEU A 235 1.17 -11.91 -6.33
CA LEU A 235 1.65 -11.62 -4.99
C LEU A 235 0.50 -11.56 -3.98
N VAL A 236 0.65 -12.20 -2.83
CA VAL A 236 -0.23 -12.04 -1.67
C VAL A 236 0.57 -11.37 -0.56
N MET A 237 0.18 -10.18 -0.13
CA MET A 237 0.97 -9.40 0.81
C MET A 237 0.16 -8.38 1.61
N PRO A 238 0.63 -7.98 2.79
CA PRO A 238 0.01 -6.89 3.52
C PRO A 238 0.36 -5.55 2.85
N VAL A 239 -0.58 -4.60 2.92
CA VAL A 239 -0.46 -3.31 2.23
C VAL A 239 0.82 -2.53 2.59
N TYR A 240 1.31 -2.62 3.82
CA TYR A 240 2.53 -1.90 4.25
C TYR A 240 3.80 -2.33 3.49
N LEU A 241 3.81 -3.51 2.86
CA LEU A 241 4.91 -3.96 2.00
C LEU A 241 4.73 -3.58 0.53
N ALA A 242 3.56 -3.08 0.15
CA ALA A 242 3.25 -2.71 -1.24
C ALA A 242 3.66 -1.26 -1.59
N SER A 243 4.31 -0.55 -0.66
CA SER A 243 4.83 0.81 -0.92
C SER A 243 5.87 0.78 -2.04
N GLY A 244 5.78 1.73 -2.97
CA GLY A 244 6.59 1.75 -4.19
C GLY A 244 6.29 0.63 -5.21
N MET A 245 5.30 -0.23 -4.97
CA MET A 245 4.88 -1.28 -5.92
C MET A 245 3.64 -0.88 -6.70
N GLU A 246 3.48 -1.45 -7.89
CA GLU A 246 2.33 -1.25 -8.78
C GLU A 246 1.95 -2.57 -9.45
N PHE A 247 0.66 -2.77 -9.66
CA PHE A 247 0.11 -4.00 -10.21
C PHE A 247 -0.92 -3.67 -11.28
N ASP A 248 -0.94 -4.46 -12.35
CA ASP A 248 -1.98 -4.32 -13.38
C ASP A 248 -3.38 -4.48 -12.77
N ALA A 249 -3.50 -5.43 -11.84
CA ALA A 249 -4.71 -5.68 -11.09
C ALA A 249 -4.46 -5.84 -9.59
N VAL A 250 -5.37 -5.30 -8.78
CA VAL A 250 -5.39 -5.48 -7.32
C VAL A 250 -6.71 -6.09 -6.89
N ILE A 251 -6.63 -7.08 -6.02
CA ILE A 251 -7.75 -7.70 -5.34
C ILE A 251 -7.61 -7.42 -3.84
N VAL A 252 -8.66 -6.87 -3.24
CA VAL A 252 -8.77 -6.67 -1.79
C VAL A 252 -9.76 -7.69 -1.26
N PRO A 253 -9.29 -8.77 -0.61
CA PRO A 253 -10.15 -9.92 -0.28
C PRO A 253 -11.15 -9.63 0.85
N GLU A 254 -10.92 -8.58 1.64
CA GLU A 254 -11.79 -8.19 2.74
C GLU A 254 -11.73 -6.66 2.94
N VAL A 255 -12.48 -5.90 2.15
CA VAL A 255 -12.54 -4.43 2.27
C VAL A 255 -13.32 -3.99 3.52
N GLY A 256 -14.20 -4.85 4.06
CA GLY A 256 -14.94 -4.61 5.31
C GLY A 256 -14.06 -4.47 6.55
N CYS A 257 -12.80 -4.92 6.49
CA CYS A 257 -11.89 -4.80 7.62
C CYS A 257 -11.31 -3.38 7.79
N TYR A 258 -11.48 -2.45 6.84
CA TYR A 258 -10.96 -1.08 6.96
C TYR A 258 -11.99 -0.16 7.61
N HIS A 259 -11.61 0.49 8.72
CA HIS A 259 -12.48 1.45 9.40
C HIS A 259 -12.33 2.87 8.82
N VAL A 260 -13.22 3.79 9.18
CA VAL A 260 -13.20 5.18 8.69
C VAL A 260 -11.85 5.88 8.97
N GLY A 261 -11.22 5.60 10.11
CA GLY A 261 -9.88 6.12 10.45
C GLY A 261 -8.73 5.54 9.62
N GLU A 262 -8.98 4.50 8.82
CA GLU A 262 -8.00 3.84 7.95
C GLU A 262 -8.24 4.14 6.47
N ARG A 263 -8.98 5.21 6.20
CA ARG A 263 -9.26 5.72 4.86
C ARG A 263 -7.98 5.87 4.01
N ARG A 264 -6.88 6.38 4.58
CA ARG A 264 -5.56 6.48 3.91
C ARG A 264 -4.96 5.12 3.55
N THR A 265 -5.12 4.13 4.43
CA THR A 265 -4.68 2.77 4.15
C THR A 265 -5.43 2.21 2.94
N LEU A 266 -6.76 2.35 2.90
CA LEU A 266 -7.55 1.89 1.75
C LEU A 266 -7.23 2.68 0.47
N TYR A 267 -7.04 3.99 0.57
CA TYR A 267 -6.54 4.81 -0.54
C TYR A 267 -5.21 4.25 -1.09
N THR A 268 -4.28 3.90 -0.22
CA THR A 268 -2.99 3.33 -0.64
C THR A 268 -3.16 1.98 -1.33
N VAL A 269 -4.01 1.10 -0.79
CA VAL A 269 -4.37 -0.19 -1.42
C VAL A 269 -4.90 0.04 -2.85
N CYS A 270 -5.87 0.94 -3.01
CA CYS A 270 -6.52 1.19 -4.30
C CYS A 270 -5.58 1.82 -5.32
N THR A 271 -4.68 2.71 -4.90
CA THR A 271 -3.71 3.36 -5.79
C THR A 271 -2.58 2.44 -6.26
N ARG A 272 -2.47 1.22 -5.71
CA ARG A 272 -1.56 0.19 -6.26
C ARG A 272 -2.07 -0.40 -7.59
N ALA A 273 -3.35 -0.22 -7.91
CA ALA A 273 -3.99 -0.79 -9.09
C ALA A 273 -3.87 0.11 -10.32
N LEU A 274 -3.40 -0.46 -11.43
CA LEU A 274 -3.29 0.25 -12.70
C LEU A 274 -4.55 0.11 -13.56
N HIS A 275 -5.12 -1.08 -13.69
CA HIS A 275 -6.15 -1.39 -14.71
C HIS A 275 -7.39 -2.09 -14.17
N ARG A 276 -7.27 -2.85 -13.08
CA ARG A 276 -8.39 -3.55 -12.44
C ARG A 276 -8.31 -3.44 -10.93
N LEU A 277 -9.44 -3.12 -10.31
CA LEU A 277 -9.57 -3.08 -8.86
C LEU A 277 -10.81 -3.88 -8.45
N TYR A 278 -10.62 -4.94 -7.66
CA TYR A 278 -11.68 -5.75 -7.10
C TYR A 278 -11.66 -5.66 -5.58
N LEU A 279 -12.82 -5.38 -4.99
CA LEU A 279 -13.01 -5.27 -3.55
C LEU A 279 -14.01 -6.35 -3.14
N TYR A 280 -13.67 -7.18 -2.17
CA TYR A 280 -14.54 -8.22 -1.65
C TYR A 280 -14.96 -7.89 -0.23
N THR A 281 -16.23 -8.13 0.09
CA THR A 281 -16.75 -7.99 1.45
C THR A 281 -17.76 -9.11 1.73
N GLU A 282 -17.80 -9.57 2.96
CA GLU A 282 -18.89 -10.42 3.41
C GLU A 282 -20.09 -9.55 3.80
N GLY A 283 -21.29 -9.93 3.34
CA GLY A 283 -22.52 -9.20 3.64
C GLY A 283 -22.61 -7.85 2.91
N GLU A 284 -22.86 -6.78 3.66
CA GLU A 284 -23.19 -5.47 3.10
C GLU A 284 -21.98 -4.62 2.69
N THR A 285 -22.24 -3.55 1.94
CA THR A 285 -21.24 -2.53 1.60
C THR A 285 -20.63 -1.92 2.87
N PRO A 286 -19.30 -1.91 3.04
CA PRO A 286 -18.66 -1.31 4.21
C PRO A 286 -18.97 0.18 4.35
N GLU A 287 -19.01 0.68 5.59
CA GLU A 287 -19.30 2.09 5.91
C GLU A 287 -18.43 3.06 5.10
N LEU A 288 -17.13 2.79 5.00
CA LEU A 288 -16.19 3.64 4.26
C LEU A 288 -16.57 3.78 2.77
N LEU A 289 -17.03 2.70 2.12
CA LEU A 289 -17.45 2.73 0.72
C LEU A 289 -18.82 3.41 0.53
N ARG A 290 -19.69 3.40 1.54
CA ARG A 290 -20.96 4.14 1.51
C ARG A 290 -20.76 5.66 1.45
N THR A 291 -19.57 6.16 1.81
CA THR A 291 -19.22 7.59 1.71
C THR A 291 -18.77 8.01 0.30
N ILE A 292 -18.56 7.05 -0.61
CA ILE A 292 -18.14 7.30 -1.98
C ILE A 292 -19.37 7.33 -2.88
N ASP A 293 -19.35 8.22 -3.87
CA ASP A 293 -20.37 8.28 -4.92
C ASP A 293 -20.55 6.88 -5.58
N PRO A 294 -21.77 6.31 -5.59
CA PRO A 294 -22.05 5.04 -6.24
C PRO A 294 -21.69 4.99 -7.73
N GLU A 295 -21.56 6.12 -8.41
CA GLU A 295 -21.08 6.14 -9.82
C GLU A 295 -19.60 5.74 -9.96
N TYR A 296 -18.83 5.72 -8.87
CA TYR A 296 -17.38 5.50 -8.92
C TYR A 296 -16.99 4.04 -8.82
N TYR A 297 -17.94 3.14 -8.56
CA TYR A 297 -17.72 1.70 -8.48
C TYR A 297 -19.00 0.94 -8.81
N SER A 298 -18.87 -0.27 -9.33
CA SER A 298 -20.00 -1.19 -9.52
C SER A 298 -20.13 -2.13 -8.33
N VAL A 299 -21.33 -2.67 -8.12
CA VAL A 299 -21.61 -3.64 -7.07
C VAL A 299 -22.19 -4.90 -7.69
N THR A 300 -21.75 -6.07 -7.21
CA THR A 300 -22.34 -7.37 -7.57
C THR A 300 -22.53 -8.21 -6.32
N ASP A 301 -23.73 -8.79 -6.20
CA ASP A 301 -24.08 -9.72 -5.13
C ASP A 301 -23.86 -11.15 -5.60
N LEU A 302 -23.06 -11.89 -4.84
CA LEU A 302 -22.90 -13.32 -4.98
C LEU A 302 -23.51 -13.99 -3.76
N ILE A 303 -24.65 -14.63 -4.00
CA ILE A 303 -25.34 -15.47 -3.02
C ILE A 303 -24.98 -16.90 -3.37
N ASP A 304 -24.15 -17.55 -2.54
CA ASP A 304 -23.95 -18.99 -2.67
C ASP A 304 -25.16 -19.66 -1.99
N CYS A 305 -26.09 -20.12 -2.84
CA CYS A 305 -27.30 -20.83 -2.46
C CYS A 305 -27.03 -22.33 -2.33
#